data_AF-A0A0C9W8T3-F1
#
_entry.id   AF-A0A0C9W8T3-F1
#
_cell.length_a   1.000
_cell.length_b   1.000
_cell.length_c   1.000
_cell.angle_alpha   90.00
_cell.angle_beta   90.00
_cell.angle_gamma   90.00
#
_symmetry.space_group_name_H-M   'P 1'
#
loop_
_entity.id
_entity.type
_entity.pdbx_description
1 polymer ?
#
loop_
_entity_poly.entity_id
_entity_poly.type
_entity_poly.pdbx_seq_one_letter_code
_entity_poly.pdbx_strand_id
1 'polypeptide(L)'
;LISCKIIISFFFKQYKKKKQPKVQNGSKRKNGVTHMPAIELVEVDIATDGPESTEDAELASLLEEDESQLEDTCGQAAHDTEVTNTTRVKAIWEMREKGVIITDEQNKEALGIFPKVAGLAKKVHDSMTLGKQFVRLRAANAHHLDGDKETLDWRVPTRWNSDLACLDAHLYFEKVIKQLTVAAELKSFQLTDGQWPLAGTLADILLLLSDPTKLFSRAEVPLIPNSVPMFTRLEGGLCSVSNDAELPPVIRVAVYAGVLLSEKYYDVMDECEVYRITIVMSPDKKLQWFTANGYSSAVVAQIRALVVSWWQENY
;
A
#
# COMPACT_ATOMS: atom_id res chain seq x y z
N LEU A 1 -6.77 -2.19 1.77
CA LEU A 1 -6.33 -3.07 0.66
C LEU A 1 -5.69 -2.29 -0.48
N ILE A 2 -6.37 -1.28 -1.00
CA ILE A 2 -5.78 -0.28 -1.91
C ILE A 2 -4.94 0.75 -1.11
N SER A 3 -5.24 0.94 0.18
CA SER A 3 -4.45 1.75 1.14
C SER A 3 -2.97 1.32 1.29
N CYS A 4 -2.65 0.03 1.18
CA CYS A 4 -1.25 -0.41 1.16
C CYS A 4 -0.56 0.01 -0.14
N LYS A 5 -1.22 -0.20 -1.28
CA LYS A 5 -0.67 0.15 -2.60
C LYS A 5 -0.39 1.66 -2.72
N ILE A 6 -1.27 2.52 -2.21
CA ILE A 6 -1.05 3.97 -2.22
C ILE A 6 0.16 4.37 -1.35
N ILE A 7 0.31 3.80 -0.15
CA ILE A 7 1.48 4.07 0.71
C ILE A 7 2.76 3.57 0.02
N ILE A 8 2.73 2.33 -0.47
CA ILE A 8 3.85 1.69 -1.17
C ILE A 8 4.25 2.46 -2.44
N SER A 9 3.31 3.16 -3.10
CA SER A 9 3.60 3.95 -4.30
C SER A 9 4.65 5.05 -4.07
N PHE A 10 4.84 5.52 -2.82
CA PHE A 10 5.88 6.49 -2.44
C PHE A 10 7.29 5.89 -2.39
N PHE A 11 7.39 4.56 -2.40
CA PHE A 11 8.62 3.80 -2.24
C PHE A 11 8.95 2.94 -3.47
N PHE A 12 8.15 3.06 -4.54
CA PHE A 12 8.39 2.49 -5.86
C PHE A 12 8.52 3.60 -6.89
N LYS A 13 9.56 3.51 -7.72
CA LYS A 13 9.71 4.35 -8.91
C LYS A 13 8.54 4.07 -9.86
N GLN A 14 7.72 5.09 -10.11
CA GLN A 14 6.60 4.99 -11.06
C GLN A 14 7.16 5.10 -12.47
N TYR A 15 7.33 3.99 -13.17
CA TYR A 15 7.73 4.03 -14.57
C TYR A 15 6.54 4.49 -15.42
N LYS A 16 6.74 5.55 -16.21
CA LYS A 16 5.81 5.87 -17.29
C LYS A 16 5.87 4.72 -18.28
N LYS A 17 4.84 3.86 -18.31
CA LYS A 17 4.70 2.83 -19.33
C LYS A 17 4.92 3.48 -20.70
N LYS A 18 5.97 3.08 -21.42
CA LYS A 18 6.15 3.48 -22.82
C LYS A 18 4.89 3.06 -23.55
N LYS A 19 4.16 4.03 -24.13
CA LYS A 19 2.99 3.76 -24.97
C LYS A 19 3.44 2.83 -26.10
N GLN A 20 3.08 1.55 -26.02
CA GLN A 20 3.21 0.68 -27.17
C GLN A 20 2.28 1.21 -28.27
N PRO A 21 2.73 1.30 -29.54
CA PRO A 21 1.88 1.78 -30.62
C PRO A 21 0.69 0.82 -30.78
N LYS A 22 -0.50 1.33 -30.47
CA LYS A 22 -1.74 0.57 -30.59
C LYS A 22 -2.02 0.36 -32.08
N VAL A 23 -1.79 -0.86 -32.58
CA VAL A 23 -2.24 -1.26 -33.92
C VAL A 23 -3.77 -1.21 -33.91
N GLN A 24 -4.33 -0.25 -34.62
CA GLN A 24 -5.78 -0.12 -34.78
C GLN A 24 -6.30 -1.28 -35.62
N ASN A 25 -6.99 -2.23 -35.00
CA ASN A 25 -8.01 -3.01 -35.67
C ASN A 25 -9.38 -2.49 -35.22
N GLY A 26 -10.14 -1.99 -36.19
CA GLY A 26 -11.39 -1.28 -35.97
C GLY A 26 -12.61 -2.15 -35.69
N SER A 27 -13.74 -1.46 -35.48
CA SER A 27 -15.12 -1.95 -35.34
C SER A 27 -15.49 -2.35 -33.89
N LYS A 28 -16.59 -1.94 -33.26
CA LYS A 28 -17.85 -1.31 -33.69
C LYS A 28 -18.52 -0.67 -32.44
N ARG A 29 -19.23 0.45 -32.65
CA ARG A 29 -20.06 1.15 -31.64
C ARG A 29 -21.11 0.25 -30.98
N LYS A 30 -21.32 0.41 -29.67
CA LYS A 30 -22.65 0.35 -29.03
C LYS A 30 -22.73 1.31 -27.84
N ASN A 31 -23.72 2.18 -27.90
CA ASN A 31 -24.09 3.17 -26.89
C ASN A 31 -24.55 2.51 -25.59
N GLY A 32 -24.12 3.07 -24.47
CA GLY A 32 -24.68 2.86 -23.14
C GLY A 32 -24.19 3.99 -22.25
N VAL A 33 -25.05 4.97 -22.00
CA VAL A 33 -24.78 6.14 -21.17
C VAL A 33 -24.92 5.73 -19.71
N THR A 34 -23.83 5.78 -18.96
CA THR A 34 -23.86 5.86 -17.49
C THR A 34 -23.14 7.14 -17.10
N HIS A 35 -23.90 8.09 -16.57
CA HIS A 35 -23.39 9.36 -16.04
C HIS A 35 -22.59 9.07 -14.76
N MET A 36 -21.29 9.34 -14.79
CA MET A 36 -20.47 9.59 -13.60
C MET A 36 -19.79 10.95 -13.79
N PRO A 37 -19.62 11.76 -12.74
CA PRO A 37 -19.19 13.15 -12.89
C PRO A 37 -17.77 13.20 -13.44
N ALA A 38 -17.59 14.01 -14.48
CA ALA A 38 -16.29 14.33 -15.04
C ALA A 38 -15.47 15.07 -13.97
N ILE A 39 -14.33 14.50 -13.60
CA ILE A 39 -13.35 15.14 -12.73
C ILE A 39 -12.59 16.15 -13.58
N GLU A 40 -12.67 17.42 -13.18
CA GLU A 40 -11.94 18.52 -13.80
C GLU A 40 -10.44 18.33 -13.53
N LEU A 41 -9.68 18.16 -14.60
CA LEU A 41 -8.25 17.86 -14.60
C LEU A 41 -7.44 19.10 -14.23
N VAL A 42 -6.71 19.05 -13.12
CA VAL A 42 -5.58 19.94 -12.87
C VAL A 42 -4.31 19.11 -13.03
N GLU A 43 -3.68 19.21 -14.21
CA GLU A 43 -2.35 18.67 -14.47
C GLU A 43 -1.33 19.40 -13.59
N VAL A 44 -0.80 18.73 -12.58
CA VAL A 44 0.41 19.16 -11.88
C VAL A 44 1.52 18.21 -12.31
N ASP A 45 2.38 18.69 -13.20
CA ASP A 45 3.60 18.01 -13.64
C ASP A 45 4.55 17.82 -12.45
N ILE A 46 4.50 16.64 -11.81
CA ILE A 46 5.61 16.15 -11.00
C ILE A 46 6.59 15.49 -11.97
N ALA A 47 7.44 16.32 -12.59
CA ALA A 47 8.48 15.87 -13.50
C ALA A 47 9.53 15.03 -12.73
N THR A 48 9.52 13.72 -12.92
CA THR A 48 10.62 12.81 -12.57
C THR A 48 11.65 12.78 -13.70
N ASP A 49 12.34 13.89 -13.95
CA ASP A 49 13.44 13.95 -14.94
C ASP A 49 14.75 14.27 -14.22
N GLY A 50 15.46 13.20 -13.86
CA GLY A 50 16.87 13.23 -13.47
C GLY A 50 17.59 12.10 -14.18
N PRO A 51 18.87 12.28 -14.59
CA PRO A 51 19.58 11.28 -15.39
C PRO A 51 19.63 9.96 -14.64
N GLU A 52 19.04 8.94 -15.25
CA GLU A 52 18.96 7.60 -14.69
C GLU A 52 20.35 6.97 -14.70
N SER A 53 20.83 6.53 -13.54
CA SER A 53 22.05 5.72 -13.52
C SER A 53 21.75 4.38 -14.20
N THR A 54 22.73 3.77 -14.87
CA THR A 54 22.56 2.47 -15.52
C THR A 54 22.07 1.38 -14.56
N GLU A 55 22.42 1.52 -13.28
CA GLU A 55 22.00 0.62 -12.20
C GLU A 55 20.51 0.80 -11.82
N ASP A 56 20.01 2.04 -11.82
CA ASP A 56 18.58 2.32 -11.58
C ASP A 56 17.69 1.80 -12.72
N ALA A 57 18.21 1.77 -13.95
CA ALA A 57 17.52 1.23 -15.13
C ALA A 57 17.45 -0.31 -15.13
N GLU A 58 18.43 -1.01 -14.56
CA GLU A 58 18.39 -2.47 -14.41
C GLU A 58 17.37 -2.88 -13.32
N LEU A 59 17.37 -2.17 -12.20
CA LEU A 59 16.35 -2.30 -11.14
C LEU A 59 14.94 -2.07 -11.69
N ALA A 60 14.79 -1.10 -12.60
CA ALA A 60 13.53 -0.79 -13.27
C ALA A 60 12.98 -1.96 -14.06
N SER A 61 13.80 -2.51 -14.95
CA SER A 61 13.38 -3.60 -15.83
C SER A 61 12.90 -4.82 -15.05
N LEU A 62 13.59 -5.16 -13.95
CA LEU A 62 13.25 -6.34 -13.14
C LEU A 62 11.87 -6.22 -12.48
N LEU A 63 11.45 -5.01 -12.12
CA LEU A 63 10.15 -4.72 -11.52
C LEU A 63 9.04 -4.55 -12.56
N GLU A 64 9.33 -3.93 -13.71
CA GLU A 64 8.37 -3.81 -14.81
C GLU A 64 7.96 -5.17 -15.37
N GLU A 65 8.90 -6.11 -15.44
CA GLU A 65 8.62 -7.50 -15.83
C GLU A 65 7.57 -8.15 -14.91
N ASP A 66 7.67 -7.95 -13.60
CA ASP A 66 6.72 -8.51 -12.62
C ASP A 66 5.31 -7.91 -12.75
N GLU A 67 5.20 -6.62 -13.06
CA GLU A 67 3.90 -5.97 -13.27
C GLU A 67 3.27 -6.31 -14.62
N SER A 68 4.09 -6.58 -15.64
CA SER A 68 3.63 -6.92 -16.99
C SER A 68 3.01 -8.32 -17.10
N GLN A 69 3.33 -9.22 -16.16
CA GLN A 69 2.78 -10.58 -16.10
C GLN A 69 1.35 -10.64 -15.52
N LEU A 70 0.80 -9.50 -15.09
CA LEU A 70 -0.59 -9.41 -14.62
C LEU A 70 -1.55 -9.31 -15.82
N GLU A 71 -2.43 -10.30 -15.98
CA GLU A 71 -3.56 -10.17 -16.91
C GLU A 71 -4.49 -9.03 -16.46
N ASP A 72 -4.56 -7.95 -17.25
CA ASP A 72 -5.48 -6.83 -17.03
C ASP A 72 -6.91 -7.26 -17.39
N THR A 73 -7.53 -7.99 -16.47
CA THR A 73 -8.93 -8.38 -16.57
C THR A 73 -9.80 -7.13 -16.39
N CYS A 74 -10.17 -6.50 -17.50
CA CYS A 74 -11.16 -5.42 -17.57
C CYS A 74 -10.70 -4.02 -17.10
N GLY A 75 -9.44 -3.63 -17.29
CA GLY A 75 -8.97 -2.25 -17.06
C GLY A 75 -8.90 -1.83 -15.59
N GLN A 76 -9.06 -2.78 -14.67
CA GLN A 76 -8.97 -2.56 -13.22
C GLN A 76 -7.59 -2.03 -12.83
N ALA A 77 -6.53 -2.52 -13.48
CA ALA A 77 -5.17 -2.07 -13.21
C ALA A 77 -4.97 -0.60 -13.59
N ALA A 78 -5.49 -0.16 -14.74
CA ALA A 78 -5.39 1.23 -15.18
C ALA A 78 -6.18 2.19 -14.26
N HIS A 79 -7.38 1.80 -13.85
CA HIS A 79 -8.18 2.58 -12.91
C HIS A 79 -7.51 2.68 -11.53
N ASP A 80 -6.99 1.57 -10.98
CA ASP A 80 -6.30 1.58 -9.70
C ASP A 80 -5.03 2.44 -9.71
N THR A 81 -4.25 2.39 -10.80
CA THR A 81 -3.08 3.26 -10.99
C THR A 81 -3.49 4.73 -11.03
N GLU A 82 -4.57 5.07 -11.75
CA GLU A 82 -5.07 6.44 -11.83
C GLU A 82 -5.55 6.96 -10.47
N VAL A 83 -6.32 6.14 -9.73
CA VAL A 83 -6.75 6.47 -8.37
C VAL A 83 -5.53 6.66 -7.45
N THR A 84 -4.50 5.84 -7.61
CA THR A 84 -3.27 5.94 -6.82
C THR A 84 -2.53 7.25 -7.10
N ASN A 85 -2.36 7.61 -8.38
CA ASN A 85 -1.67 8.82 -8.78
C ASN A 85 -2.43 10.09 -8.37
N THR A 86 -3.73 10.14 -8.61
CA THR A 86 -4.58 11.29 -8.21
C THR A 86 -4.56 11.49 -6.70
N THR A 87 -4.71 10.41 -5.92
CA THR A 87 -4.65 10.48 -4.46
C THR A 87 -3.26 10.90 -3.95
N ARG A 88 -2.19 10.39 -4.57
CA ARG A 88 -0.81 10.75 -4.25
C ARG A 88 -0.57 12.26 -4.43
N VAL A 89 -0.97 12.81 -5.59
CA VAL A 89 -0.81 14.24 -5.89
C VAL A 89 -1.59 15.09 -4.89
N LYS A 90 -2.85 14.71 -4.61
CA LYS A 90 -3.69 15.38 -3.62
C LYS A 90 -3.03 15.37 -2.23
N ALA A 91 -2.51 14.24 -1.79
CA ALA A 91 -1.84 14.11 -0.49
C ALA A 91 -0.60 15.01 -0.37
N ILE A 92 0.25 15.05 -1.41
CA ILE A 92 1.43 15.91 -1.43
C ILE A 92 1.02 17.38 -1.33
N TRP A 93 0.00 17.79 -2.10
CA TRP A 93 -0.48 19.17 -2.09
C TRP A 93 -1.06 19.58 -0.72
N GLU A 94 -1.97 18.79 -0.15
CA GLU A 94 -2.60 19.11 1.14
C GLU A 94 -1.59 19.10 2.30
N MET A 95 -0.63 18.18 2.28
CA MET A 95 0.41 18.13 3.32
C MET A 95 1.42 19.27 3.18
N ARG A 96 1.65 19.77 1.96
CA ARG A 96 2.46 20.97 1.72
C ARG A 96 1.81 22.21 2.32
N GLU A 97 0.49 22.37 2.18
CA GLU A 97 -0.27 23.45 2.84
C GLU A 97 -0.17 23.37 4.38
N LYS A 98 -0.03 22.16 4.92
CA LYS A 98 0.22 21.90 6.35
C LYS A 98 1.69 22.05 6.76
N GLY A 99 2.57 22.50 5.86
CA GLY A 99 3.99 22.75 6.12
C GLY A 99 4.89 21.50 6.03
N VAL A 100 4.38 20.36 5.55
CA VAL A 100 5.16 19.13 5.37
C VAL A 100 5.61 19.03 3.92
N ILE A 101 6.91 19.22 3.69
CA ILE A 101 7.52 19.22 2.36
C ILE A 101 8.46 18.03 2.26
N ILE A 102 8.30 17.23 1.20
CA ILE A 102 9.25 16.18 0.83
C ILE A 102 10.31 16.82 -0.05
N THR A 103 11.59 16.74 0.35
CA THR A 103 12.69 17.21 -0.51
C THR A 103 12.97 16.21 -1.63
N ASP A 104 13.62 16.66 -2.70
CA ASP A 104 13.97 15.78 -3.83
C ASP A 104 14.89 14.64 -3.39
N GLU A 105 15.80 14.90 -2.43
CA GLU A 105 16.66 13.87 -1.84
C GLU A 105 15.86 12.82 -1.07
N GLN A 106 14.92 13.26 -0.22
CA GLN A 106 14.04 12.35 0.53
C GLN A 106 13.16 11.50 -0.38
N ASN A 107 12.64 12.11 -1.45
CA ASN A 107 11.84 11.41 -2.45
C ASN A 107 12.69 10.36 -3.20
N LYS A 108 13.91 10.72 -3.61
CA LYS A 108 14.83 9.78 -4.27
C LYS A 108 15.24 8.64 -3.35
N GLU A 109 15.49 8.93 -2.08
CA GLU A 109 15.85 7.92 -1.08
C GLU A 109 14.71 6.93 -0.86
N ALA A 110 13.47 7.42 -0.71
CA ALA A 110 12.28 6.59 -0.54
C ALA A 110 12.01 5.69 -1.77
N LEU A 111 12.04 6.27 -2.98
CA LEU A 111 11.78 5.55 -4.23
C LEU A 111 12.78 4.42 -4.51
N GLY A 112 13.96 4.47 -3.90
CA GLY A 112 14.99 3.45 -4.04
C GLY A 112 14.82 2.23 -3.11
N ILE A 113 13.93 2.28 -2.10
CA ILE A 113 13.85 1.20 -1.10
C ILE A 113 13.34 -0.11 -1.71
N PHE A 114 12.11 -0.13 -2.23
CA PHE A 114 11.55 -1.39 -2.73
C PHE A 114 12.25 -1.97 -3.95
N PRO A 115 12.72 -1.18 -4.93
CA PRO A 115 13.51 -1.71 -6.03
C PRO A 115 14.76 -2.48 -5.56
N LYS A 116 15.45 -1.96 -4.55
CA LYS A 116 16.63 -2.62 -3.98
C LYS A 116 16.25 -3.89 -3.20
N VAL A 117 15.24 -3.79 -2.35
CA VAL A 117 14.75 -4.88 -1.50
C VAL A 117 14.20 -6.03 -2.33
N ALA A 118 13.23 -5.75 -3.20
CA ALA A 118 12.56 -6.75 -4.04
C ALA A 118 13.51 -7.31 -5.11
N GLY A 119 14.33 -6.46 -5.73
CA GLY A 119 15.33 -6.86 -6.71
C GLY A 119 16.37 -7.81 -6.13
N LEU A 120 16.86 -7.55 -4.91
CA LEU A 120 17.81 -8.45 -4.24
C LEU A 120 17.17 -9.80 -3.94
N ALA A 121 15.96 -9.81 -3.38
CA ALA A 121 15.25 -11.04 -3.04
C ALA A 121 15.05 -11.92 -4.27
N LYS A 122 14.60 -11.33 -5.39
CA LYS A 122 14.45 -12.02 -6.69
C LYS A 122 15.79 -12.56 -7.19
N LYS A 123 16.85 -11.74 -7.20
CA LYS A 123 18.18 -12.14 -7.68
C LYS A 123 18.80 -13.28 -6.84
N VAL A 124 18.59 -13.28 -5.52
CA VAL A 124 19.03 -14.36 -4.63
C VAL A 124 18.23 -15.65 -4.87
N HIS A 125 16.93 -15.53 -5.13
CA HIS A 125 16.08 -16.68 -5.43
C HIS A 125 16.43 -17.32 -6.78
N ASP A 126 16.58 -16.52 -7.82
CA ASP A 126 16.77 -17.00 -9.20
C ASP A 126 18.19 -17.55 -9.44
N SER A 127 19.18 -17.06 -8.68
CA SER A 127 20.57 -17.50 -8.81
C SER A 127 20.95 -18.55 -7.77
N MET A 128 21.22 -19.77 -8.24
CA MET A 128 21.67 -20.87 -7.36
C MET A 128 22.99 -20.54 -6.63
N THR A 129 23.89 -19.78 -7.25
CA THR A 129 25.17 -19.41 -6.66
C THR A 129 24.98 -18.38 -5.54
N LEU A 130 24.18 -17.34 -5.78
CA LEU A 130 23.86 -16.34 -4.77
C LEU A 130 23.02 -16.92 -3.64
N GLY A 131 22.06 -17.79 -3.94
CA GLY A 131 21.28 -18.51 -2.93
C GLY A 131 22.18 -19.35 -2.00
N LYS A 132 23.15 -20.09 -2.54
CA LYS A 132 24.13 -20.84 -1.72
C LYS A 132 25.01 -19.91 -0.88
N GLN A 133 25.44 -18.78 -1.44
CA GLN A 133 26.23 -17.79 -0.71
C GLN A 133 25.41 -17.17 0.44
N PHE A 134 24.14 -16.84 0.19
CA PHE A 134 23.22 -16.34 1.21
C PHE A 134 23.06 -17.35 2.35
N VAL A 135 22.79 -18.63 2.05
CA VAL A 135 22.68 -19.68 3.08
C VAL A 135 23.97 -19.82 3.90
N ARG A 136 25.14 -19.75 3.26
CA ARG A 136 26.43 -19.78 3.95
C ARG A 136 26.61 -18.58 4.89
N LEU A 137 26.29 -17.38 4.43
CA LEU A 137 26.38 -16.17 5.24
C LEU A 137 25.36 -16.18 6.39
N ARG A 138 24.14 -16.67 6.15
CA ARG A 138 23.12 -16.87 7.18
C ARG A 138 23.62 -17.80 8.29
N ALA A 139 24.18 -18.96 7.91
CA ALA A 139 24.76 -19.90 8.88
C ALA A 139 25.91 -19.27 9.69
N ALA A 140 26.75 -18.47 9.04
CA ALA A 140 27.85 -17.75 9.72
C ALA A 140 27.35 -16.66 10.68
N ASN A 141 26.17 -16.07 10.42
CA ASN A 141 25.57 -15.02 11.23
C ASN A 141 24.41 -15.53 12.10
N ALA A 142 24.28 -16.86 12.31
CA ALA A 142 23.16 -17.45 13.04
C ALA A 142 22.98 -16.87 14.45
N HIS A 143 24.07 -16.51 15.13
CA HIS A 143 24.04 -15.89 16.46
C HIS A 143 23.43 -14.47 16.49
N HIS A 144 23.25 -13.82 15.34
CA HIS A 144 22.65 -12.49 15.20
C HIS A 144 21.20 -12.53 14.73
N LEU A 145 20.66 -13.72 14.45
CA LEU A 145 19.30 -13.91 13.94
C LEU A 145 18.43 -14.45 15.07
N ASP A 146 17.36 -13.74 15.39
CA ASP A 146 16.39 -14.14 16.42
C ASP A 146 15.10 -14.61 15.72
N GLY A 147 14.99 -15.91 15.46
CA GLY A 147 13.81 -16.54 14.84
C GLY A 147 14.14 -17.61 13.81
N ASP A 148 13.09 -18.15 13.18
CA ASP A 148 13.16 -19.32 12.29
C ASP A 148 13.12 -18.94 10.79
N LYS A 149 13.35 -17.66 10.45
CA LYS A 149 13.30 -17.25 9.04
C LYS A 149 14.55 -17.77 8.32
N GLU A 150 14.31 -18.53 7.26
CA GLU A 150 15.36 -19.26 6.53
C GLU A 150 15.74 -18.59 5.20
N THR A 151 14.82 -17.86 4.58
CA THR A 151 14.93 -17.33 3.22
C THR A 151 14.50 -15.88 3.12
N LEU A 152 15.03 -15.16 2.13
CA LEU A 152 14.46 -13.88 1.72
C LEU A 152 13.10 -14.11 1.08
N ASP A 153 12.05 -13.55 1.66
CA ASP A 153 10.74 -13.51 1.02
C ASP A 153 10.82 -12.57 -0.19
N TRP A 154 10.31 -13.03 -1.32
CA TRP A 154 10.23 -12.22 -2.53
C TRP A 154 8.87 -11.53 -2.68
N ARG A 155 8.81 -10.58 -3.59
CA ARG A 155 7.56 -9.92 -3.94
C ARG A 155 6.73 -10.82 -4.85
N VAL A 156 5.42 -10.87 -4.59
CA VAL A 156 4.42 -11.51 -5.45
C VAL A 156 3.34 -10.46 -5.70
N PRO A 157 3.32 -9.78 -6.86
CA PRO A 157 2.43 -8.64 -7.11
C PRO A 157 0.95 -8.91 -6.88
N THR A 158 0.50 -10.16 -7.07
CA THR A 158 -0.88 -10.59 -6.83
C THR A 158 -1.22 -10.80 -5.35
N ARG A 159 -0.22 -10.86 -4.46
CA ARG A 159 -0.37 -11.16 -3.04
C ARG A 159 -0.06 -9.93 -2.19
N TRP A 160 -1.09 -9.29 -1.68
CA TRP A 160 -1.01 -7.99 -1.00
C TRP A 160 -0.08 -7.89 0.22
N ASN A 161 0.24 -9.02 0.87
CA ASN A 161 1.16 -9.04 2.02
C ASN A 161 2.61 -9.34 1.63
N SER A 162 2.91 -9.60 0.35
CA SER A 162 4.27 -9.95 -0.06
C SER A 162 5.23 -8.77 0.04
N ASP A 163 4.76 -7.53 -0.16
CA ASP A 163 5.63 -6.35 -0.06
C ASP A 163 6.15 -6.18 1.38
N LEU A 164 5.26 -6.29 2.37
CA LEU A 164 5.65 -6.29 3.79
C LEU A 164 6.55 -7.49 4.11
N ALA A 165 6.17 -8.71 3.70
CA ALA A 165 7.00 -9.89 3.97
C ALA A 165 8.42 -9.78 3.39
N CYS A 166 8.53 -9.22 2.18
CA CYS A 166 9.79 -8.96 1.50
C CYS A 166 10.63 -7.93 2.26
N LEU A 167 10.02 -6.83 2.69
CA LEU A 167 10.67 -5.80 3.50
C LEU A 167 11.12 -6.34 4.87
N ASP A 168 10.25 -7.07 5.58
CA ASP A 168 10.54 -7.70 6.87
C ASP A 168 11.70 -8.70 6.76
N ALA A 169 11.72 -9.52 5.71
CA ALA A 169 12.84 -10.44 5.47
C ALA A 169 14.15 -9.67 5.24
N HIS A 170 14.10 -8.56 4.52
CA HIS A 170 15.28 -7.75 4.25
C HIS A 170 15.83 -7.07 5.52
N LEU A 171 14.94 -6.58 6.39
CA LEU A 171 15.30 -6.04 7.69
C LEU A 171 15.86 -7.13 8.62
N TYR A 172 15.21 -8.30 8.65
CA TYR A 172 15.64 -9.44 9.46
C TYR A 172 17.06 -9.90 9.13
N PHE A 173 17.42 -9.92 7.84
CA PHE A 173 18.74 -10.34 7.38
C PHE A 173 19.73 -9.18 7.19
N GLU A 174 19.56 -8.03 7.86
CA GLU A 174 20.40 -6.83 7.65
C GLU A 174 21.91 -7.15 7.59
N LYS A 175 22.43 -7.88 8.57
CA LYS A 175 23.87 -8.23 8.64
C LYS A 175 24.32 -9.11 7.47
N VAL A 176 23.48 -10.09 7.11
CA VAL A 176 23.74 -11.02 6.00
C VAL A 176 23.71 -10.26 4.68
N ILE A 177 22.72 -9.38 4.48
CA ILE A 177 22.58 -8.55 3.28
C ILE A 177 23.73 -7.57 3.14
N LYS A 178 24.13 -6.90 4.23
CA LYS A 178 25.29 -5.99 4.22
C LYS A 178 26.57 -6.71 3.80
N GLN A 179 26.76 -7.99 4.19
CA GLN A 179 27.91 -8.81 3.75
C GLN A 179 27.76 -9.29 2.31
N LEU A 180 26.54 -9.65 1.88
CA LEU A 180 26.25 -10.15 0.54
C LEU A 180 26.43 -9.05 -0.52
N THR A 181 26.03 -7.82 -0.21
CA THR A 181 26.04 -6.66 -1.13
C THR A 181 27.40 -5.95 -1.24
N VAL A 182 28.45 -6.43 -0.54
CA VAL A 182 29.82 -5.90 -0.70
C VAL A 182 30.38 -6.20 -2.10
N ALA A 183 29.93 -7.29 -2.74
CA ALA A 183 30.33 -7.64 -4.09
C ALA A 183 29.86 -6.58 -5.10
N ALA A 184 30.72 -6.20 -6.05
CA ALA A 184 30.45 -5.14 -7.02
C ALA A 184 29.13 -5.37 -7.81
N GLU A 185 28.80 -6.63 -8.10
CA GLU A 185 27.59 -7.04 -8.84
C GLU A 185 26.27 -6.88 -8.06
N LEU A 186 26.35 -6.68 -6.75
CA LEU A 186 25.19 -6.54 -5.85
C LEU A 186 25.14 -5.19 -5.14
N LYS A 187 26.08 -4.29 -5.42
CA LYS A 187 26.20 -3.00 -4.76
C LYS A 187 25.00 -2.09 -5.02
N SER A 188 24.39 -2.19 -6.20
CA SER A 188 23.18 -1.44 -6.57
C SER A 188 21.97 -1.75 -5.66
N PHE A 189 21.91 -2.97 -5.10
CA PHE A 189 20.85 -3.39 -4.18
C PHE A 189 21.10 -3.00 -2.72
N GLN A 190 22.22 -2.35 -2.41
CA GLN A 190 22.56 -1.97 -1.04
C GLN A 190 21.71 -0.77 -0.60
N LEU A 191 20.95 -0.94 0.49
CA LEU A 191 20.30 0.18 1.17
C LEU A 191 21.36 1.09 1.83
N THR A 192 21.21 2.40 1.67
CA THR A 192 22.06 3.41 2.34
C THR A 192 21.79 3.42 3.85
N ASP A 193 22.69 4.04 4.62
CA ASP A 193 22.50 4.19 6.07
C ASP A 193 21.24 4.98 6.45
N GLY A 194 20.74 5.87 5.57
CA GLY A 194 19.46 6.55 5.73
C GLY A 194 18.24 5.72 5.30
N GLN A 195 18.40 4.81 4.32
CA GLN A 195 17.32 3.94 3.85
C GLN A 195 16.95 2.85 4.88
N TRP A 196 17.91 2.34 5.65
CA TRP A 196 17.63 1.32 6.68
C TRP A 196 16.61 1.77 7.74
N PRO A 197 16.77 2.91 8.44
CA PRO A 197 15.79 3.37 9.40
C PRO A 197 14.45 3.72 8.73
N LEU A 198 14.48 4.30 7.53
CA LEU A 198 13.26 4.61 6.77
C LEU A 198 12.48 3.34 6.38
N ALA A 199 13.19 2.27 5.99
CA ALA A 199 12.61 0.95 5.71
C ALA A 199 12.00 0.31 6.96
N GLY A 200 12.64 0.46 8.13
CA GLY A 200 12.11 0.01 9.41
C GLY A 200 10.78 0.70 9.75
N THR A 201 10.76 2.03 9.70
CA THR A 201 9.52 2.81 9.92
C THR A 201 8.42 2.43 8.93
N LEU A 202 8.77 2.20 7.66
CA LEU A 202 7.81 1.75 6.66
C LEU A 202 7.22 0.36 6.99
N ALA A 203 8.05 -0.58 7.46
CA ALA A 203 7.59 -1.91 7.87
C ALA A 203 6.59 -1.83 9.03
N ASP A 204 6.86 -1.01 10.05
CA ASP A 204 5.96 -0.79 11.18
C ASP A 204 4.59 -0.25 10.73
N ILE A 205 4.57 0.66 9.75
CA ILE A 205 3.34 1.23 9.18
C ILE A 205 2.57 0.18 8.38
N LEU A 206 3.27 -0.59 7.56
CA LEU A 206 2.66 -1.67 6.79
C LEU A 206 2.11 -2.78 7.70
N LEU A 207 2.70 -2.98 8.89
CA LEU A 207 2.18 -3.90 9.90
C LEU A 207 0.82 -3.48 10.45
N LEU A 208 0.55 -2.18 10.62
CA LEU A 208 -0.77 -1.66 11.00
C LEU A 208 -1.89 -2.11 10.04
N LEU A 209 -1.53 -2.29 8.76
CA LEU A 209 -2.44 -2.72 7.70
C LEU A 209 -2.52 -4.25 7.56
N SER A 210 -1.51 -4.98 8.06
CA SER A 210 -1.43 -6.45 7.94
C SER A 210 -2.58 -7.14 8.69
N ASP A 211 -2.85 -6.74 9.93
CA ASP A 211 -3.80 -7.46 10.78
C ASP A 211 -5.25 -7.37 10.26
N PRO A 212 -5.77 -6.17 9.89
CA PRO A 212 -7.05 -6.08 9.20
C PRO A 212 -7.06 -6.91 7.91
N THR A 213 -5.99 -6.85 7.12
CA THR A 213 -5.90 -7.58 5.84
C THR A 213 -5.96 -9.10 6.03
N LYS A 214 -5.23 -9.64 7.01
CA LYS A 214 -5.27 -11.06 7.37
C LYS A 214 -6.65 -11.48 7.84
N LEU A 215 -7.32 -10.63 8.61
CA LEU A 215 -8.67 -10.90 9.08
C LEU A 215 -9.67 -10.96 7.93
N PHE A 216 -9.69 -9.96 7.04
CA PHE A 216 -10.57 -9.94 5.86
C PHE A 216 -10.28 -11.04 4.83
N SER A 217 -9.10 -11.66 4.90
CA SER A 217 -8.76 -12.79 4.03
C SER A 217 -9.34 -14.13 4.49
N ARG A 218 -10.03 -14.18 5.65
CA ARG A 218 -10.63 -15.42 6.18
C ARG A 218 -12.02 -15.64 5.56
N ALA A 219 -12.18 -16.74 4.83
CA ALA A 219 -13.43 -17.06 4.12
C ALA A 219 -14.61 -17.45 5.04
N GLU A 220 -14.33 -17.97 6.24
CA GLU A 220 -15.33 -18.64 7.07
C GLU A 220 -15.97 -17.74 8.15
N VAL A 221 -15.62 -16.44 8.21
CA VAL A 221 -16.08 -15.55 9.29
C VAL A 221 -16.99 -14.44 8.71
N PRO A 222 -18.21 -14.24 9.23
CA PRO A 222 -19.04 -13.09 8.85
C PRO A 222 -18.42 -11.81 9.40
N LEU A 223 -17.68 -11.08 8.56
CA LEU A 223 -16.90 -9.90 8.95
C LEU A 223 -17.60 -8.56 8.66
N ILE A 224 -18.79 -8.57 8.07
CA ILE A 224 -19.57 -7.36 7.77
C ILE A 224 -19.73 -6.46 9.01
N PRO A 225 -20.20 -6.94 10.18
CA PRO A 225 -20.36 -6.08 11.36
C PRO A 225 -19.03 -5.59 11.96
N ASN A 226 -17.90 -6.16 11.54
CA ASN A 226 -16.57 -5.74 11.99
C ASN A 226 -15.87 -4.83 10.96
N SER A 227 -16.44 -4.68 9.75
CA SER A 227 -15.79 -3.95 8.66
C SER A 227 -15.61 -2.47 9.02
N VAL A 228 -16.70 -1.74 9.28
CA VAL A 228 -16.65 -0.32 9.66
C VAL A 228 -15.84 -0.10 10.94
N PRO A 229 -15.99 -0.90 12.03
CA PRO A 229 -15.14 -0.77 13.21
C PRO A 229 -13.64 -0.92 12.93
N MET A 230 -13.25 -1.89 12.10
CA MET A 230 -11.85 -2.07 11.74
C MET A 230 -11.31 -0.92 10.91
N PHE A 231 -12.08 -0.43 9.93
CA PHE A 231 -11.69 0.73 9.14
C PHE A 231 -11.55 1.98 9.99
N THR A 232 -12.47 2.21 10.94
CA THR A 232 -12.39 3.34 11.89
C THR A 232 -11.10 3.29 12.71
N ARG A 233 -10.73 2.10 13.22
CA ARG A 233 -9.48 1.92 13.97
C ARG A 233 -8.24 2.13 13.09
N LEU A 234 -8.27 1.61 11.87
CA LEU A 234 -7.18 1.74 10.91
C LEU A 234 -6.95 3.22 10.56
N GLU A 235 -8.01 3.92 10.20
CA GLU A 235 -7.99 5.36 9.89
C GLU A 235 -7.44 6.17 11.06
N GLY A 236 -7.89 5.92 12.29
CA GLY A 236 -7.33 6.57 13.48
C GLY A 236 -5.82 6.34 13.63
N GLY A 237 -5.34 5.13 13.35
CA GLY A 237 -3.91 4.80 13.34
C GLY A 237 -3.13 5.55 12.25
N LEU A 238 -3.65 5.57 11.02
CA LEU A 238 -3.03 6.29 9.90
C LEU A 238 -3.03 7.80 10.15
N CYS A 239 -4.12 8.36 10.67
CA CYS A 239 -4.20 9.76 11.08
C CYS A 239 -3.16 10.10 12.13
N SER A 240 -2.98 9.26 13.16
CA SER A 240 -1.95 9.46 14.18
C SER A 240 -0.55 9.52 13.57
N VAL A 241 -0.23 8.58 12.68
CA VAL A 241 1.08 8.51 12.01
C VAL A 241 1.31 9.68 11.07
N SER A 242 0.29 10.10 10.29
CA SER A 242 0.43 11.25 9.38
C SER A 242 0.70 12.59 10.11
N ASN A 243 0.18 12.72 11.33
CA ASN A 243 0.33 13.91 12.17
C ASN A 243 1.56 13.87 13.08
N ASP A 244 2.28 12.75 13.15
CA ASP A 244 3.48 12.61 13.97
C ASP A 244 4.63 13.42 13.37
N ALA A 245 5.06 14.48 14.06
CA ALA A 245 6.10 15.38 13.60
C ALA A 245 7.51 14.77 13.66
N GLU A 246 7.71 13.70 14.43
CA GLU A 246 8.99 12.99 14.56
C GLU A 246 9.27 12.07 13.38
N LEU A 247 8.23 11.74 12.60
CA LEU A 247 8.37 10.88 11.43
C LEU A 247 8.87 11.64 10.19
N PRO A 248 9.63 10.98 9.30
CA PRO A 248 10.07 11.57 8.05
C PRO A 248 8.91 12.14 7.21
N PRO A 249 9.06 13.31 6.57
CA PRO A 249 8.01 13.91 5.74
C PRO A 249 7.42 12.95 4.70
N VAL A 250 8.26 12.15 4.03
CA VAL A 250 7.82 11.17 3.02
C VAL A 250 6.88 10.11 3.61
N ILE A 251 7.14 9.66 4.83
CA ILE A 251 6.31 8.69 5.54
C ILE A 251 4.96 9.32 5.87
N ARG A 252 4.98 10.52 6.45
CA ARG A 252 3.76 11.24 6.84
C ARG A 252 2.84 11.49 5.67
N VAL A 253 3.40 11.94 4.53
CA VAL A 253 2.64 12.19 3.30
C VAL A 253 2.13 10.89 2.69
N ALA A 254 2.95 9.84 2.65
CA ALA A 254 2.53 8.53 2.15
C ALA A 254 1.35 7.96 2.95
N VAL A 255 1.42 8.07 4.28
CA VAL A 255 0.36 7.62 5.18
C VAL A 255 -0.89 8.50 5.07
N TYR A 256 -0.72 9.81 4.91
CA TYR A 256 -1.85 10.72 4.66
C TYR A 256 -2.58 10.37 3.35
N ALA A 257 -1.85 9.96 2.31
CA ALA A 257 -2.49 9.43 1.10
C ALA A 257 -3.32 8.16 1.40
N GLY A 258 -2.85 7.33 2.34
CA GLY A 258 -3.61 6.20 2.89
C GLY A 258 -4.89 6.62 3.62
N VAL A 259 -4.85 7.73 4.38
CA VAL A 259 -6.03 8.33 5.04
C VAL A 259 -7.05 8.79 4.00
N LEU A 260 -6.65 9.62 3.04
CA LEU A 260 -7.55 10.12 1.97
C LEU A 260 -8.25 8.99 1.22
N LEU A 261 -7.53 7.90 0.98
CA LEU A 261 -8.11 6.73 0.34
C LEU A 261 -9.07 5.98 1.28
N SER A 262 -8.74 5.88 2.58
CA SER A 262 -9.62 5.29 3.59
C SER A 262 -10.94 6.04 3.69
N GLU A 263 -10.91 7.37 3.70
CA GLU A 263 -12.10 8.24 3.70
C GLU A 263 -13.01 7.92 2.50
N LYS A 264 -12.45 7.80 1.29
CA LYS A 264 -13.21 7.42 0.10
C LYS A 264 -13.90 6.06 0.23
N TYR A 265 -13.23 5.07 0.84
CA TYR A 265 -13.87 3.76 1.09
C TYR A 265 -14.93 3.83 2.17
N TYR A 266 -14.74 4.72 3.14
CA TYR A 266 -15.72 4.95 4.18
C TYR A 266 -17.02 5.49 3.61
N ASP A 267 -16.96 6.47 2.71
CA ASP A 267 -18.15 7.01 2.02
C ASP A 267 -18.94 5.91 1.31
N VAL A 268 -18.25 5.01 0.60
CA VAL A 268 -18.89 3.87 -0.09
C VAL A 268 -19.50 2.86 0.89
N MET A 269 -18.86 2.62 2.03
CA MET A 269 -19.44 1.76 3.08
C MET A 269 -20.65 2.42 3.74
N ASP A 270 -20.65 3.74 3.89
CA ASP A 270 -21.73 4.49 4.52
C ASP A 270 -23.02 4.50 3.70
N GLU A 271 -22.89 4.47 2.37
CA GLU A 271 -24.01 4.32 1.42
C GLU A 271 -24.75 2.98 1.57
N CYS A 272 -24.08 1.94 2.08
CA CYS A 272 -24.66 0.61 2.22
C CYS A 272 -25.20 0.38 3.65
N GLU A 273 -26.52 0.43 3.79
CA GLU A 273 -27.22 0.26 5.06
C GLU A 273 -26.90 -1.05 5.81
N VAL A 274 -26.50 -2.09 5.08
CA VAL A 274 -26.17 -3.42 5.64
C VAL A 274 -25.07 -3.31 6.69
N TYR A 275 -24.06 -2.45 6.51
CA TYR A 275 -23.01 -2.28 7.50
C TYR A 275 -23.56 -1.71 8.81
N ARG A 276 -24.41 -0.70 8.75
CA ARG A 276 -25.04 -0.09 9.94
C ARG A 276 -25.98 -1.08 10.63
N ILE A 277 -26.83 -1.77 9.86
CA ILE A 277 -27.79 -2.76 10.38
C ILE A 277 -27.05 -3.90 11.11
N THR A 278 -26.03 -4.48 10.47
CA THR A 278 -25.29 -5.61 11.06
C THR A 278 -24.53 -5.24 12.33
N ILE A 279 -24.00 -4.02 12.43
CA ILE A 279 -23.39 -3.51 13.68
C ILE A 279 -24.43 -3.41 14.80
N VAL A 280 -25.63 -2.90 14.49
CA VAL A 280 -26.72 -2.81 15.49
C VAL A 280 -27.18 -4.20 15.95
N MET A 281 -27.25 -5.16 15.02
CA MET A 281 -27.60 -6.56 15.33
C MET A 281 -26.52 -7.31 16.10
N SER A 282 -25.29 -6.79 16.15
CA SER A 282 -24.17 -7.42 16.87
C SER A 282 -24.31 -7.23 18.38
N PRO A 283 -24.41 -8.30 19.19
CA PRO A 283 -24.69 -8.20 20.64
C PRO A 283 -23.66 -7.40 21.43
N ASP A 284 -22.40 -7.40 20.99
CA ASP A 284 -21.25 -6.73 21.60
C ASP A 284 -21.12 -5.23 21.24
N LYS A 285 -21.79 -4.78 20.17
CA LYS A 285 -21.68 -3.40 19.64
C LYS A 285 -22.95 -2.60 19.84
N LYS A 286 -24.04 -3.03 19.17
CA LYS A 286 -25.34 -2.36 19.15
C LYS A 286 -25.21 -0.86 18.77
N LEU A 287 -26.21 -0.06 19.14
CA LEU A 287 -26.15 1.40 19.00
C LEU A 287 -25.04 2.04 19.84
N GLN A 288 -24.59 1.38 20.91
CA GLN A 288 -23.56 1.90 21.81
C GLN A 288 -22.21 2.09 21.09
N TRP A 289 -21.89 1.23 20.14
CA TRP A 289 -20.67 1.37 19.34
C TRP A 289 -20.61 2.70 18.61
N PHE A 290 -21.71 3.14 17.98
CA PHE A 290 -21.76 4.43 17.28
C PHE A 290 -21.55 5.61 18.24
N THR A 291 -22.25 5.61 19.39
CA THR A 291 -22.05 6.65 20.41
C THR A 291 -20.62 6.70 20.91
N ALA A 292 -19.99 5.53 21.13
CA ALA A 292 -18.60 5.44 21.58
C ALA A 292 -17.58 5.92 20.53
N ASN A 293 -17.95 5.91 19.24
CA ASN A 293 -17.11 6.37 18.13
C ASN A 293 -17.50 7.77 17.64
N GLY A 294 -18.10 8.58 18.50
CA GLY A 294 -18.30 10.02 18.25
C GLY A 294 -19.51 10.37 17.37
N TYR A 295 -20.38 9.42 17.07
CA TYR A 295 -21.60 9.71 16.30
C TYR A 295 -22.55 10.56 17.13
N SER A 296 -23.13 11.59 16.50
CA SER A 296 -24.10 12.46 17.17
C SER A 296 -25.38 11.70 17.55
N SER A 297 -26.04 12.14 18.63
CA SER A 297 -27.30 11.52 19.07
C SER A 297 -28.38 11.54 17.98
N ALA A 298 -28.36 12.55 17.10
CA ALA A 298 -29.26 12.63 15.96
C ALA A 298 -29.00 11.52 14.93
N VAL A 299 -27.73 11.27 14.59
CA VAL A 299 -27.35 10.19 13.66
C VAL A 299 -27.64 8.82 14.28
N VAL A 300 -27.34 8.62 15.56
CA VAL A 300 -27.68 7.35 16.26
C VAL A 300 -29.19 7.10 16.26
N ALA A 301 -30.02 8.14 16.41
CA ALA A 301 -31.47 8.03 16.30
C ALA A 301 -31.94 7.65 14.89
N GLN A 302 -31.31 8.20 13.84
CA GLN A 302 -31.57 7.82 12.45
C GLN A 302 -31.21 6.37 12.17
N ILE A 303 -30.05 5.90 12.64
CA ILE A 303 -29.62 4.50 12.51
C ILE A 303 -30.63 3.57 13.21
N ARG A 304 -31.10 3.95 14.41
CA ARG A 304 -32.14 3.17 15.10
C ARG A 304 -33.43 3.11 14.30
N ALA A 305 -33.89 4.24 13.75
CA ALA A 305 -35.11 4.29 12.96
C ALA A 305 -35.01 3.40 11.71
N LEU A 306 -33.88 3.47 11.00
CA LEU A 306 -33.55 2.62 9.85
C LEU A 306 -33.67 1.12 10.18
N VAL A 307 -33.06 0.67 11.27
CA VAL A 307 -33.09 -0.74 11.67
C VAL A 307 -34.52 -1.19 12.03
N VAL A 308 -35.29 -0.33 12.71
CA VAL A 308 -36.67 -0.62 13.08
C VAL A 308 -37.58 -0.69 11.86
N SER A 309 -37.46 0.25 10.91
CA SER A 309 -38.26 0.24 9.68
C SER A 309 -37.94 -0.99 8.84
N TRP A 310 -36.66 -1.31 8.69
CA TRP A 310 -36.21 -2.49 7.94
C TRP A 310 -36.77 -3.79 8.53
N TRP A 311 -36.80 -3.91 9.86
CA TRP A 311 -37.43 -5.06 10.53
C TRP A 311 -38.93 -5.14 10.25
N GLN A 312 -39.65 -4.02 10.38
CA GLN A 312 -41.11 -3.96 10.20
C GLN A 312 -41.55 -4.24 8.75
N GLU A 313 -40.72 -3.88 7.77
CA GLU A 313 -41.03 -4.05 6.35
C GLU A 313 -40.74 -5.46 5.84
N ASN A 314 -39.76 -6.16 6.43
CA ASN A 314 -39.24 -7.42 5.91
C ASN A 314 -39.55 -8.66 6.77
N TYR A 315 -40.05 -8.49 8.00
CA TYR A 315 -40.39 -9.58 8.94
C TYR A 315 -41.69 -9.30 9.70
#